data_AF-A0A927X8I8-F1
#
_entry.id   AF-A0A927X8I8-F1
#
_cell.length_a   1.000
_cell.length_b   1.000
_cell.length_c   1.000
_cell.angle_alpha   90.00
_cell.angle_beta   90.00
_cell.angle_gamma   90.00
#
_symmetry.space_group_name_H-M   'P 1'
#
loop_
_entity.id
_entity.type
_entity.pdbx_description
1 polymer ?
#
loop_
_entity_poly.entity_id
_entity_poly.type
_entity_poly.pdbx_seq_one_letter_code
_entity_poly.pdbx_strand_id
1 'polypeptide(L)'
;MNCINIEGFLNNNRYKKILIWRKQDLGKRTNIVFSGQVLDNFSIKKARKRSTKAEDLATNKEVYCCDSIYLEFNKSDKELVELLNKPDFSIFEIGFMCNKGKIRKYHISFRTMNSHWKECTRIHNFDDKTLVELNDIKSKNEI
;
A
#
# COMPACT_ATOMS: atom_id res chain seq x y z
N MET A 1 -8.92 18.23 -9.35
CA MET A 1 -8.44 17.21 -8.39
C MET A 1 -6.96 17.00 -8.70
N ASN A 2 -6.04 17.41 -7.82
CA ASN A 2 -4.61 17.33 -8.10
C ASN A 2 -4.11 15.90 -7.87
N CYS A 3 -3.57 15.28 -8.92
CA CYS A 3 -2.90 13.98 -8.82
C CYS A 3 -1.48 14.18 -8.31
N ILE A 4 -1.07 13.37 -7.32
CA ILE A 4 0.29 13.38 -6.78
C ILE A 4 0.92 12.03 -7.09
N ASN A 5 2.10 12.05 -7.70
CA ASN A 5 2.97 10.88 -7.79
C ASN A 5 3.94 10.90 -6.62
N ILE A 6 4.12 9.75 -5.97
CA ILE A 6 5.01 9.62 -4.81
C ILE A 6 5.97 8.48 -5.10
N GLU A 7 7.26 8.79 -5.10
CA GLU A 7 8.36 7.84 -5.33
C GLU A 7 9.27 7.79 -4.10
N GLY A 8 9.85 6.61 -3.84
CA GLY A 8 10.51 6.29 -2.57
C GLY A 8 12.04 6.29 -2.60
N PHE A 9 12.61 6.67 -1.43
CA PHE A 9 13.78 6.06 -0.79
C PHE A 9 13.49 6.07 0.72
N LEU A 10 13.59 4.92 1.39
CA LEU A 10 13.26 4.78 2.83
C LEU A 10 14.40 5.17 3.78
N ASN A 11 15.59 5.49 3.26
CA ASN A 11 16.79 5.66 4.07
C ASN A 11 17.28 7.11 4.25
N ASN A 12 16.48 8.13 3.92
CA ASN A 12 16.75 9.52 4.34
C ASN A 12 15.45 10.28 4.67
N ASN A 13 15.07 10.26 5.96
CA ASN A 13 14.20 11.20 6.67
C ASN A 13 12.70 11.36 6.33
N ARG A 14 12.12 10.72 5.30
CA ARG A 14 10.72 11.00 4.94
C ARG A 14 9.66 10.19 5.71
N TYR A 15 9.89 8.90 5.92
CA TYR A 15 8.91 7.99 6.55
C TYR A 15 9.60 7.06 7.56
N LYS A 16 9.03 6.97 8.78
CA LYS A 16 9.53 6.16 9.91
C LYS A 16 9.13 4.69 9.78
N LYS A 17 7.93 4.43 9.29
CA LYS A 17 7.34 3.08 9.19
C LYS A 17 6.39 3.00 8.00
N ILE A 18 6.34 1.82 7.39
CA ILE A 18 5.29 1.45 6.46
C ILE A 18 4.36 0.45 7.13
N LEU A 19 3.07 0.67 6.97
CA LEU A 19 1.99 -0.11 7.53
C LEU A 19 1.27 -0.78 6.36
N ILE A 20 1.12 -2.10 6.39
CA ILE A 20 0.35 -2.84 5.39
C ILE A 20 -0.84 -3.49 6.07
N TRP A 21 -2.03 -3.17 5.58
CA TRP A 21 -3.29 -3.81 5.96
C TRP A 21 -3.71 -4.78 4.88
N ARG A 22 -4.01 -6.01 5.28
CA ARG A 22 -4.48 -7.06 4.38
C ARG A 22 -6.00 -7.19 4.42
N LYS A 23 -6.59 -7.64 3.31
CA LYS A 23 -8.06 -7.74 3.20
C LYS A 23 -8.64 -8.75 4.19
N GLN A 24 -8.01 -9.91 4.36
CA GLN A 24 -8.44 -10.97 5.29
C GLN A 24 -8.34 -10.56 6.77
N ASP A 25 -7.61 -9.48 7.05
CA ASP A 25 -7.42 -8.95 8.39
C ASP A 25 -8.34 -7.75 8.69
N LEU A 26 -9.32 -7.44 7.81
CA LEU A 26 -10.31 -6.40 8.10
C LEU A 26 -11.01 -6.67 9.43
N GLY A 27 -10.98 -5.69 10.33
CA GLY A 27 -11.55 -5.79 11.68
C GLY A 27 -10.58 -6.35 12.73
N LYS A 28 -9.39 -6.80 12.34
CA LYS A 28 -8.31 -7.21 13.25
C LYS A 28 -7.25 -6.11 13.34
N ARG A 29 -6.53 -6.07 14.47
CA ARG A 29 -5.33 -5.22 14.63
C ARG A 29 -4.15 -5.84 13.89
N THR A 30 -4.17 -5.86 12.57
CA THR A 30 -2.98 -6.32 11.81
C THR A 30 -2.32 -5.12 11.16
N ASN A 31 -1.20 -4.71 11.77
CA ASN A 31 -0.27 -3.76 11.19
C ASN A 31 1.01 -4.55 10.91
N ILE A 32 1.18 -5.05 9.70
CA ILE A 32 2.51 -5.55 9.34
C ILE A 32 3.36 -4.30 9.08
N VAL A 33 4.40 -4.15 9.87
CA VAL A 33 5.25 -2.97 9.87
C VAL A 33 6.53 -3.31 9.13
N PHE A 34 6.75 -2.66 7.98
CA PHE A 34 8.00 -2.78 7.24
C PHE A 34 8.88 -1.54 7.45
N SER A 35 10.19 -1.78 7.58
CA SER A 35 11.24 -0.77 7.70
C SER A 35 12.12 -0.77 6.44
N GLY A 36 12.97 0.25 6.27
CA GLY A 36 13.85 0.44 5.11
C GLY A 36 14.90 -0.65 4.85
N GLN A 37 14.97 -1.68 5.68
CA GLN A 37 15.77 -2.89 5.42
C GLN A 37 15.00 -3.91 4.57
N VAL A 38 13.67 -3.92 4.67
CA VAL A 38 12.81 -4.91 4.02
C VAL A 38 12.18 -4.34 2.75
N LEU A 39 11.86 -3.05 2.73
CA LEU A 39 11.35 -2.37 1.53
C LEU A 39 12.45 -1.51 0.89
N ASP A 40 12.89 -1.93 -0.29
CA ASP A 40 13.91 -1.25 -1.09
C ASP A 40 13.34 0.01 -1.75
N ASN A 41 12.13 -0.09 -2.32
CA ASN A 41 11.51 1.01 -3.05
C ASN A 41 9.97 0.96 -3.02
N PHE A 42 9.34 2.10 -3.29
CA PHE A 42 7.91 2.16 -3.58
C PHE A 42 7.56 3.28 -4.55
N SER A 43 6.45 3.11 -5.24
CA SER A 43 5.86 4.15 -6.10
C SER A 43 4.33 4.14 -5.98
N ILE A 44 3.72 5.31 -5.99
CA ILE A 44 2.26 5.50 -5.97
C ILE A 44 1.90 6.41 -7.12
N LYS A 45 1.05 5.91 -8.02
CA LYS A 45 0.62 6.64 -9.22
C LYS A 45 -0.76 7.24 -9.03
N LYS A 46 -0.89 8.51 -9.44
CA LYS A 46 -2.16 9.25 -9.48
C LYS A 46 -2.92 9.21 -8.14
N ALA A 47 -2.22 9.47 -7.03
CA ALA A 47 -2.85 9.58 -5.73
C ALA A 47 -3.72 10.83 -5.67
N ARG A 48 -4.95 10.67 -5.15
CA ARG A 48 -5.92 11.74 -5.00
C ARG A 48 -6.46 11.71 -3.59
N LYS A 49 -6.38 12.86 -2.91
CA LYS A 49 -6.86 12.99 -1.54
C LYS A 49 -8.38 12.76 -1.53
N ARG A 50 -8.86 11.87 -0.66
CA ARG A 50 -10.30 11.74 -0.40
C ARG A 50 -10.75 12.87 0.52
N SER A 51 -12.05 13.21 0.46
CA SER A 51 -12.66 14.11 1.44
C SER A 51 -12.39 13.56 2.84
N THR A 52 -11.66 14.32 3.64
CA THR A 52 -11.31 13.95 5.02
C THR A 52 -12.60 13.82 5.82
N LYS A 53 -12.89 12.63 6.39
CA LYS A 53 -13.97 12.52 7.37
C LYS A 53 -13.55 13.24 8.66
N ALA A 54 -14.52 13.69 9.47
CA ALA A 54 -14.22 14.34 10.75
C ALA A 54 -13.30 13.50 11.67
N GLU A 55 -13.44 12.18 11.61
CA GLU A 55 -12.61 11.20 12.33
C GLU A 55 -11.15 11.15 11.87
N ASP A 56 -10.87 11.43 10.59
CA ASP A 56 -9.51 11.46 10.04
C ASP A 56 -8.76 12.73 10.45
N LEU A 57 -9.49 13.85 10.61
CA LEU A 57 -8.96 15.12 11.14
C LEU A 57 -8.52 14.96 12.60
N ALA A 58 -9.32 14.27 13.42
CA ALA A 58 -9.01 14.04 14.83
C ALA A 58 -7.81 13.10 15.05
N THR A 59 -7.45 12.28 14.06
CA THR A 59 -6.44 11.21 14.21
C THR A 59 -5.14 11.46 13.45
N ASN A 60 -4.91 12.67 12.93
CA ASN A 60 -3.72 13.05 12.16
C ASN A 60 -3.45 12.11 10.96
N LYS A 61 -4.54 11.72 10.27
CA LYS A 61 -4.52 10.81 9.12
C LYS A 61 -4.91 11.54 7.85
N GLU A 62 -4.28 11.18 6.75
CA GLU A 62 -4.71 11.56 5.39
C GLU A 62 -4.93 10.31 4.56
N VAL A 63 -6.08 10.22 3.91
CA VAL A 63 -6.46 9.07 3.10
C VAL A 63 -6.48 9.46 1.63
N TYR A 64 -5.82 8.65 0.80
CA TYR A 64 -5.69 8.84 -0.63
C TYR A 64 -6.18 7.60 -1.38
N CYS A 65 -6.95 7.85 -2.44
CA CYS A 65 -7.26 6.84 -3.45
C CYS A 65 -6.25 6.98 -4.60
N CYS A 66 -5.70 5.89 -5.09
CA CYS A 66 -4.69 5.87 -6.15
C CYS A 66 -5.04 4.86 -7.25
N ASP A 67 -4.43 5.04 -8.44
CA ASP A 67 -4.61 4.10 -9.55
C ASP A 67 -3.69 2.89 -9.39
N SER A 68 -2.47 3.10 -8.91
CA SER A 68 -1.50 2.02 -8.73
C SER A 68 -0.58 2.26 -7.54
N ILE A 69 -0.12 1.17 -6.94
CA ILE A 69 0.85 1.13 -5.85
C ILE A 69 1.87 0.04 -6.18
N TYR A 70 3.15 0.36 -6.04
CA TYR A 70 4.26 -0.56 -6.26
C TYR A 70 5.10 -0.60 -4.99
N LEU A 71 5.41 -1.79 -4.50
CA LEU A 71 6.25 -2.03 -3.33
C LEU A 71 7.33 -3.05 -3.71
N GLU A 72 8.58 -2.64 -3.71
CA GLU A 72 9.73 -3.50 -3.97
C GLU A 72 10.40 -3.89 -2.66
N PHE A 73 10.44 -5.19 -2.40
CA PHE A 73 11.02 -5.74 -1.19
C PHE A 73 12.27 -6.56 -1.46
N ASN A 74 13.20 -6.52 -0.51
CA ASN A 74 14.36 -7.39 -0.48
C ASN A 74 13.98 -8.79 0.06
N LYS A 75 14.42 -9.86 -0.63
CA LYS A 75 14.11 -11.25 -0.24
C LYS A 75 14.92 -11.78 0.95
N SER A 76 15.81 -10.99 1.54
CA SER A 76 16.57 -11.38 2.73
C SER A 76 15.70 -11.68 3.95
N ASP A 77 14.48 -11.14 4.00
CA ASP A 77 13.50 -11.40 5.06
C ASP A 77 12.63 -12.64 4.73
N LYS A 78 12.89 -13.75 5.43
CA LYS A 78 12.15 -15.01 5.24
C LYS A 78 10.68 -14.92 5.64
N GLU A 79 10.36 -14.17 6.69
CA GLU A 79 8.98 -14.03 7.16
C GLU A 79 8.13 -13.27 6.14
N LEU A 80 8.70 -12.25 5.51
CA LEU A 80 8.07 -11.56 4.39
C LEU A 80 7.84 -12.52 3.22
N VAL A 81 8.85 -13.29 2.82
CA VAL A 81 8.73 -14.22 1.68
C VAL A 81 7.62 -15.24 1.93
N GLU A 82 7.55 -15.82 3.13
CA GLU A 82 6.47 -16.72 3.53
C GLU A 82 5.09 -16.03 3.48
N LEU A 83 5.00 -14.79 3.95
CA LEU A 83 3.77 -14.01 3.90
C LEU A 83 3.30 -13.73 2.47
N LEU A 84 4.21 -13.31 1.59
CA LEU A 84 3.92 -13.00 0.18
C LEU A 84 3.48 -14.24 -0.60
N ASN A 85 3.97 -15.42 -0.23
CA ASN A 85 3.62 -16.69 -0.87
C ASN A 85 2.29 -17.28 -0.39
N LYS A 86 1.58 -16.63 0.54
CA LYS A 86 0.26 -17.11 0.96
C LYS A 86 -0.75 -16.98 -0.19
N PRO A 87 -1.58 -18.01 -0.45
CA PRO A 87 -2.51 -18.02 -1.58
C PRO A 87 -3.61 -16.94 -1.48
N ASP A 88 -3.83 -16.40 -0.28
CA ASP A 88 -4.77 -15.33 0.02
C ASP A 88 -4.07 -13.97 0.26
N PHE A 89 -2.79 -13.85 -0.08
CA PHE A 89 -2.07 -12.59 0.09
C PHE A 89 -2.72 -11.48 -0.75
N SER A 90 -3.19 -10.44 -0.09
CA SER A 90 -3.70 -9.24 -0.74
C SER A 90 -3.54 -8.04 0.18
N ILE A 91 -3.02 -6.96 -0.40
CA ILE A 91 -2.91 -5.68 0.28
C ILE A 91 -4.20 -4.90 0.04
N PHE A 92 -4.82 -4.43 1.12
CA PHE A 92 -6.02 -3.61 1.08
C PHE A 92 -5.71 -2.13 1.17
N GLU A 93 -4.75 -1.78 2.03
CA GLU A 93 -4.33 -0.41 2.26
C GLU A 93 -2.86 -0.42 2.68
N ILE A 94 -2.14 0.62 2.30
CA ILE A 94 -0.80 0.89 2.81
C ILE A 94 -0.75 2.25 3.50
N GLY A 95 0.11 2.39 4.49
CA GLY A 95 0.25 3.61 5.27
C GLY A 95 1.72 3.97 5.44
N PHE A 96 2.03 5.24 5.31
CA PHE A 96 3.36 5.78 5.59
C PHE A 96 3.26 6.71 6.78
N MET A 97 3.91 6.32 7.89
CA MET A 97 3.99 7.16 9.07
C MET A 97 5.24 8.03 8.99
N CYS A 98 5.09 9.35 9.06
CA CYS A 98 6.24 10.26 9.13
C CYS A 98 6.78 10.38 10.56
N ASN A 99 7.94 10.99 10.72
CA ASN A 99 8.59 11.18 12.04
C ASN A 99 7.72 11.95 13.04
N LYS A 100 6.79 12.79 12.57
CA LYS A 100 5.85 13.56 13.39
C LYS A 100 4.56 12.80 13.75
N GLY A 101 4.49 11.49 13.49
CA GLY A 101 3.34 10.65 13.80
C GLY A 101 2.14 10.78 12.84
N LYS A 102 2.21 11.67 11.84
CA LYS A 102 1.18 11.77 10.80
C LYS A 102 1.24 10.56 9.88
N ILE A 103 0.08 9.97 9.58
CA ILE A 103 -0.04 8.78 8.73
C ILE A 103 -0.71 9.17 7.41
N ARG A 104 -0.05 8.87 6.29
CA ARG A 104 -0.67 8.95 4.96
C ARG A 104 -1.03 7.55 4.48
N LYS A 105 -2.31 7.30 4.30
CA LYS A 105 -2.87 6.03 3.84
C LYS A 105 -3.18 6.11 2.35
N TYR A 106 -2.85 5.05 1.64
CA TYR A 106 -3.06 4.89 0.21
C TYR A 106 -3.74 3.56 -0.04
N HIS A 107 -4.78 3.58 -0.85
CA HIS A 107 -5.50 2.40 -1.27
C HIS A 107 -5.99 2.61 -2.70
N ILE A 108 -6.16 1.53 -3.46
CA ILE A 108 -6.93 1.61 -4.71
C ILE A 108 -8.43 1.69 -4.40
N SER A 109 -9.27 1.94 -5.39
CA SER A 109 -10.73 2.07 -5.18
C SER A 109 -11.32 0.93 -4.34
N PHE A 110 -12.02 1.27 -3.23
CA PHE A 110 -12.67 0.26 -2.39
C PHE A 110 -13.74 -0.53 -3.14
N ARG A 111 -14.41 0.08 -4.13
CA ARG A 111 -15.34 -0.63 -5.00
C ARG A 111 -14.64 -1.75 -5.76
N THR A 112 -13.46 -1.45 -6.31
CA THR A 112 -12.62 -2.42 -7.02
C THR A 112 -12.09 -3.47 -6.07
N MET A 113 -11.53 -3.09 -4.92
CA MET A 113 -11.09 -4.05 -3.90
C MET A 113 -12.22 -4.98 -3.42
N ASN A 114 -13.44 -4.48 -3.27
CA ASN A 114 -14.54 -5.35 -2.82
C ASN A 114 -14.94 -6.38 -3.88
N SER A 115 -14.77 -6.07 -5.16
CA SER A 115 -15.24 -6.91 -6.28
C SER A 115 -14.13 -7.78 -6.88
N HIS A 116 -12.88 -7.29 -6.85
CA HIS A 116 -11.75 -7.82 -7.63
C HIS A 116 -10.43 -7.82 -6.83
N TRP A 117 -10.47 -8.01 -5.50
CA TRP A 117 -9.27 -7.88 -4.65
C TRP A 117 -8.11 -8.79 -5.07
N LYS A 118 -8.40 -10.00 -5.57
CA LYS A 118 -7.37 -10.95 -6.00
C LYS A 118 -6.67 -10.46 -7.26
N GLU A 119 -7.45 -9.97 -8.21
CA GLU A 119 -6.94 -9.47 -9.49
C GLU A 119 -6.14 -8.18 -9.31
N CYS A 120 -6.48 -7.39 -8.30
CA CYS A 120 -5.82 -6.13 -8.00
C CYS A 120 -4.37 -6.30 -7.54
N THR A 121 -3.99 -7.45 -6.96
CA THR A 121 -2.63 -7.68 -6.44
C THR A 121 -1.86 -8.61 -7.37
N ARG A 122 -0.68 -8.19 -7.81
CA ARG A 122 0.26 -9.02 -8.57
C ARG A 122 1.60 -9.06 -7.85
N ILE A 123 2.20 -10.25 -7.80
CA ILE A 123 3.50 -10.47 -7.20
C ILE A 123 4.46 -10.90 -8.30
N HIS A 124 5.52 -10.14 -8.49
CA HIS A 124 6.60 -10.45 -9.42
C HIS A 124 7.84 -10.83 -8.62
N ASN A 125 8.42 -11.99 -8.95
CA ASN A 125 9.59 -12.52 -8.26
C ASN A 125 10.83 -12.34 -9.13
N PHE A 126 11.86 -11.70 -8.58
CA PHE A 126 13.21 -11.57 -9.14
C PHE A 126 14.20 -12.33 -8.25
N ASP A 127 15.47 -12.39 -8.64
CA ASP A 127 16.47 -13.20 -7.92
C ASP A 127 16.64 -12.76 -6.46
N ASP A 128 16.81 -11.47 -6.20
CA ASP A 128 17.03 -10.87 -4.88
C ASP A 128 15.84 -10.06 -4.35
N LYS A 129 14.82 -9.85 -5.19
CA LYS A 129 13.71 -8.91 -4.94
C LYS A 129 12.34 -9.49 -5.22
N THR A 130 11.33 -8.93 -4.57
CA THR A 130 9.92 -9.16 -4.87
C THR A 130 9.20 -7.84 -5.07
N LEU A 131 8.50 -7.68 -6.20
CA LEU A 131 7.65 -6.52 -6.45
C LEU A 131 6.18 -6.91 -6.22
N VAL A 132 5.54 -6.21 -5.30
CA VAL A 132 4.08 -6.26 -5.11
C VAL A 132 3.46 -5.05 -5.80
N GLU A 133 2.60 -5.33 -6.77
CA GLU A 133 1.87 -4.34 -7.54
C GLU A 133 0.39 -4.42 -7.17
N LEU A 134 -0.18 -3.29 -6.73
CA LEU A 134 -1.62 -3.10 -6.65
C LEU A 134 -2.09 -2.18 -7.77
N ASN A 135 -3.09 -2.61 -8.52
CA ASN A 135 -3.71 -1.79 -9.56
C ASN A 135 -5.21 -1.69 -9.38
N ASP A 136 -5.73 -0.48 -9.56
CA ASP A 136 -7.16 -0.23 -9.71
C ASP A 136 -7.62 -0.74 -11.08
N ILE A 137 -8.09 -1.99 -11.10
CA ILE A 137 -8.72 -2.58 -12.28
C ILE A 137 -10.09 -1.93 -12.42
N LYS A 138 -10.11 -0.78 -13.08
CA LYS A 138 -11.35 -0.22 -13.58
C LYS A 138 -11.92 -1.23 -14.57
N SER A 139 -13.07 -1.81 -14.24
CA SER A 139 -13.83 -2.57 -15.22
C SER A 139 -13.98 -1.69 -16.45
N LYS A 140 -13.50 -2.18 -17.60
CA LYS A 140 -13.71 -1.54 -18.91
C LYS A 140 -15.21 -1.61 -19.25
N ASN A 141 -16.02 -0.84 -18.53
CA ASN A 141 -17.42 -0.58 -18.84
C ASN A 141 -17.63 0.93 -18.75
N GLU A 142 -16.95 1.65 -19.64
CA GLU A 142 -17.37 2.97 -20.10
C GLU A 142 -17.28 2.89 -21.63
N ILE A 143 -18.32 2.32 -22.24
CA ILE A 143 -18.78 2.66 -23.58
C ILE A 143 -19.97 3.59 -23.37
#